data_AF-A0A5K0YEG1-F1
#
_entry.id   AF-A0A5K0YEG1-F1
#
_cell.length_a   1.000
_cell.length_b   1.000
_cell.length_c   1.000
_cell.angle_alpha   90.00
_cell.angle_beta   90.00
_cell.angle_gamma   90.00
#
_symmetry.space_group_name_H-M   'P 1'
#
loop_
_entity.id
_entity.type
_entity.pdbx_description
1 polymer ?
#
loop_
_entity_poly.entity_id
_entity_poly.type
_entity_poly.pdbx_seq_one_letter_code
_entity_poly.pdbx_strand_id
1 'polypeptide(L)' 'KKEGGDEDNDYVLTYTQDEGSGQARFVVMDANSPTLDIVASVRLPQRVPYGFHGLKPRYLESNM' A
#
# COMPACT_ATOMS: atom_id res chain seq x y z
N LYS A 1 -3.39 -7.54 30.95
CA LYS A 1 -2.46 -7.96 29.88
C LYS A 1 -3.04 -7.47 28.56
N LYS A 2 -2.59 -6.31 28.06
CA LYS A 2 -2.90 -5.84 26.70
C LYS A 2 -1.67 -6.17 25.86
N GLU A 3 -1.76 -7.15 24.98
CA GLU A 3 -0.86 -7.22 23.84
C GLU A 3 -1.48 -6.31 22.78
N GLY A 4 -1.37 -5.00 23.00
CA GLY A 4 -1.72 -3.97 22.01
C GLY A 4 -0.43 -3.50 21.38
N GLY A 5 0.17 -4.34 20.54
CA GLY A 5 1.33 -3.96 19.76
C GLY A 5 0.87 -3.33 18.46
N ASP A 6 1.21 -2.06 18.24
CA ASP A 6 1.61 -1.48 16.95
C ASP A 6 0.86 -1.91 15.66
N GLU A 7 -0.43 -2.25 15.71
CA GLU A 7 -1.22 -2.54 14.51
C GLU A 7 -1.34 -1.31 13.58
N ASP A 8 -1.23 -0.11 14.15
CA ASP A 8 -1.38 1.16 13.42
C ASP A 8 -0.04 1.72 12.90
N ASN A 9 1.11 1.13 13.29
CA ASN A 9 2.45 1.50 12.79
C ASN A 9 2.78 0.81 11.45
N ASP A 10 1.80 0.73 10.57
CA ASP A 10 1.86 0.01 9.31
C ASP A 10 1.66 0.97 8.12
N TYR A 11 1.86 0.47 6.90
CA TYR A 11 1.63 1.24 5.67
C TYR A 11 0.31 0.84 5.01
N VAL A 12 -0.34 1.81 4.36
CA VAL A 12 -1.46 1.55 3.45
C VAL A 12 -0.92 1.44 2.02
N LEU A 13 -1.24 0.35 1.34
CA LEU A 13 -0.83 0.10 -0.04
C LEU A 13 -2.08 0.09 -0.93
N THR A 14 -2.05 0.85 -2.03
CA THR A 14 -3.18 0.90 -2.95
C THR A 14 -2.77 1.19 -4.40
N TYR A 15 -3.68 0.94 -5.32
CA TYR A 15 -3.56 1.28 -6.73
C TYR A 15 -4.41 2.50 -7.04
N THR A 16 -3.82 3.56 -7.57
CA THR A 16 -4.53 4.74 -8.03
C THR A 16 -4.58 4.78 -9.55
N GLN A 17 -5.70 5.27 -10.08
CA GLN A 17 -5.96 5.41 -11.51
C GLN A 17 -6.39 6.85 -11.76
N ASP A 18 -5.65 7.57 -12.60
CA ASP A 18 -6.05 8.86 -13.14
C ASP A 18 -6.82 8.62 -14.44
N GLU A 19 -8.12 8.85 -14.41
CA GLU A 19 -9.00 8.62 -15.56
C GLU A 19 -8.78 9.64 -16.69
N GLY A 20 -8.28 10.84 -16.37
CA GLY A 20 -7.99 11.86 -17.37
C GLY A 20 -6.73 11.57 -18.19
N SER A 21 -5.68 11.07 -17.53
CA SER A 21 -4.41 10.73 -18.20
C SER A 21 -4.23 9.24 -18.52
N GLY A 22 -5.13 8.38 -18.04
CA GLY A 22 -5.02 6.91 -18.14
C GLY A 22 -3.86 6.32 -17.34
N GLN A 23 -3.24 7.09 -16.44
CA GLN A 23 -2.07 6.65 -15.69
C GLN A 23 -2.44 5.86 -14.44
N ALA A 24 -1.70 4.78 -14.22
CA ALA A 24 -1.82 3.92 -13.07
C ALA A 24 -0.60 4.07 -12.16
N ARG A 25 -0.81 4.09 -10.84
CA ARG A 25 0.28 4.07 -9.85
C ARG A 25 -0.02 3.07 -8.74
N PHE A 26 1.04 2.49 -8.20
CA PHE A 26 1.04 1.82 -6.92
C PHE A 26 1.62 2.78 -5.88
N VAL A 27 0.90 3.05 -4.80
CA VAL A 27 1.32 4.01 -3.79
C VAL A 27 1.37 3.35 -2.42
N VAL A 28 2.35 3.79 -1.64
CA VAL A 28 2.54 3.44 -0.24
C VAL A 28 2.32 4.71 0.57
N MET A 29 1.43 4.64 1.55
CA MET A 29 1.05 5.76 2.41
C MET A 29 1.31 5.40 3.87
N ASP A 30 1.73 6.39 4.65
CA ASP A 30 1.90 6.24 6.11
C ASP A 30 0.51 6.21 6.78
N ALA A 31 0.19 5.12 7.47
CA ALA A 31 -1.10 4.99 8.16
C ALA A 31 -1.21 5.89 9.40
N ASN A 32 -0.07 6.32 9.96
CA ASN A 32 -0.04 7.23 11.11
C ASN A 32 -0.27 8.69 10.72
N SER A 33 -0.14 9.03 9.43
CA SER A 33 -0.46 10.37 8.94
C SER A 33 -1.98 10.53 8.84
N PRO A 34 -2.57 11.58 9.47
CA PRO A 34 -4.01 11.83 9.40
C PRO A 34 -4.50 12.10 7.97
N THR A 35 -3.60 12.42 7.05
CA THR A 35 -3.86 12.69 5.64
C THR A 35 -3.40 11.57 4.71
N LEU A 36 -2.89 10.45 5.24
CA LEU A 36 -2.31 9.33 4.48
C LEU A 36 -1.24 9.80 3.49
N ASP A 37 -0.22 10.50 4.00
CA ASP A 37 0.84 11.04 3.16
C ASP A 37 1.55 9.93 2.37
N ILE A 38 1.76 10.18 1.07
CA ILE A 38 2.42 9.24 0.17
C ILE A 38 3.93 9.26 0.43
N VAL A 39 4.46 8.16 0.96
CA VAL A 39 5.90 7.99 1.22
C VAL A 39 6.65 7.36 0.05
N ALA A 40 5.94 6.63 -0.82
CA ALA A 40 6.49 6.09 -2.06
C ALA A 40 5.41 5.94 -3.14
N SER A 41 5.82 6.08 -4.40
CA SER A 41 4.93 5.93 -5.56
C SER A 41 5.69 5.29 -6.73
N VAL A 42 5.08 4.26 -7.32
CA VAL A 42 5.60 3.57 -8.51
C VAL A 42 4.59 3.72 -9.63
N ARG A 43 5.03 4.25 -10.76
CA ARG A 43 4.21 4.28 -11.98
C ARG A 43 4.10 2.89 -12.57
N LEU A 44 2.89 2.45 -12.84
CA LEU A 44 2.64 1.15 -13.46
C LEU A 44 2.64 1.29 -14.99
N PRO A 45 3.13 0.27 -15.72
CA PRO A 45 3.13 0.27 -17.18
C PRO A 45 1.71 0.11 -17.75
N GLN A 46 0.75 -0.35 -16.95
CA GLN A 46 -0.64 -0.55 -17.33
C GLN A 46 -1.59 -0.41 -16.14
N ARG A 47 -2.88 -0.25 -16.44
CA ARG A 47 -3.96 -0.13 -15.46
C ARG A 47 -4.24 -1.46 -14.75
N VAL A 48 -4.51 -1.38 -13.45
CA VAL A 48 -5.02 -2.52 -12.67
C VAL A 48 -6.54 -2.60 -12.89
N PRO A 49 -7.10 -3.74 -13.30
CA PRO A 49 -8.55 -3.91 -13.47
C PRO A 49 -9.33 -3.62 -12.18
N TYR A 50 -10.55 -3.10 -12.32
CA TYR A 50 -11.43 -2.94 -11.17
C TYR A 50 -11.79 -4.31 -10.58
N GLY A 51 -11.84 -4.40 -9.25
CA GLY A 51 -12.15 -5.65 -8.54
C GLY A 51 -10.94 -6.57 -8.30
N PHE A 52 -9.72 -6.12 -8.61
CA PHE A 52 -8.51 -6.82 -8.19
C PHE A 52 -8.29 -6.68 -6.68
N HIS A 53 -7.98 -7.78 -6.00
CA HIS A 53 -7.67 -7.80 -4.58
C HIS A 53 -6.20 -8.18 -4.35
N GLY A 54 -5.50 -7.35 -3.58
CA GLY A 54 -4.13 -7.64 -3.15
C GLY A 54 -4.12 -8.54 -1.91
N LEU A 55 -3.08 -9.36 -1.79
CA LEU A 55 -2.74 -10.07 -0.56
C LEU A 55 -1.44 -9.47 -0.02
N LYS A 56 -1.35 -9.23 1.30
CA LYS A 56 -0.07 -8.96 1.97
C LYS A 56 0.62 -10.30 2.24
N PRO A 57 1.68 -10.69 1.51
CA PRO A 57 2.45 -11.88 1.87
C PRO A 57 3.20 -11.60 3.17
N ARG A 58 3.26 -12.60 4.05
CA ARG A 58 4.15 -12.58 5.21
C ARG A 58 5.48 -13.17 4.77
N TYR A 59 6.54 -12.38 4.84
CA TYR A 59 7.89 -12.94 4.77
C TYR A 59 8.26 -13.47 6.16
N LEU A 60 8.69 -14.72 6.22
CA LEU A 60 9.37 -15.23 7.39
C LEU A 60 10.79 -14.68 7.35
N GLU A 61 11.25 -14.06 8.43
CA GLU A 61 12.68 -13.80 8.59
C GLU A 61 13.38 -15.17 8.61
N SER A 62 14.04 -15.51 7.50
CA SER A 62 14.97 -16.62 7.47
C SER A 62 16.22 -16.16 8.22
N ASN A 63 16.30 -16.48 9.50
CA ASN A 63 17.58 -16.40 10.21
C ASN A 63 18.57 -17.31 9.48
N MET A 64 19.61 -16.70 8.92
CA MET A 64 20.83 -17.39 8.52
C MET A 64 21.60 -17.84 9.75
#